data_AF-A0A1Z8LAH0-F1
#
_entry.id   AF-A0A1Z8LAH0-F1
#
_cell.length_a   1.000
_cell.length_b   1.000
_cell.length_c   1.000
_cell.angle_alpha   90.00
_cell.angle_beta   90.00
_cell.angle_gamma   90.00
#
_symmetry.space_group_name_H-M   'P 1'
#
loop_
_entity.id
_entity.type
_entity.pdbx_description
1 polymer ?
#
loop_
_entity_poly.entity_id
_entity_poly.type
_entity_poly.pdbx_seq_one_letter_code
_entity_poly.pdbx_strand_id
1 'polypeptide(L)'
;MIYLFIIILTFSINAFSAEIIQDKQGNYYLMKKDGTFTKLPAPKAGNKYIIKKKTLSNKSKSNRSIFKKVEKNSRVKSNQGIR
;
A
#
# COMPACT_ATOMS: atom_id res chain seq x y z
N MET A 1 23.24 4.34 28.51
CA MET A 1 23.40 3.28 27.49
C MET A 1 22.11 2.94 26.75
N ILE A 2 20.94 2.90 27.41
CA ILE A 2 19.66 2.60 26.73
C ILE A 2 19.29 3.60 25.62
N TYR A 3 19.59 4.89 25.80
CA TYR A 3 19.28 5.93 24.82
C TYR A 3 20.10 5.82 23.52
N LEU A 4 21.35 5.36 23.61
CA LEU A 4 22.21 5.14 22.44
C LEU A 4 21.68 3.99 21.58
N PHE A 5 21.20 2.93 22.23
CA PHE A 5 20.59 1.79 21.55
C PHE A 5 19.33 2.19 20.76
N ILE A 6 18.50 3.06 21.33
CA ILE A 6 17.29 3.58 20.66
C ILE A 6 17.65 4.40 19.41
N ILE A 7 18.72 5.20 19.47
CA ILE A 7 19.21 6.01 18.33
C ILE A 7 19.74 5.11 17.20
N ILE A 8 20.47 4.04 17.50
CA ILE A 8 20.98 3.12 16.47
C ILE A 8 19.83 2.36 15.79
N LEU A 9 18.77 2.04 16.55
CA LEU A 9 17.59 1.34 16.04
C LEU A 9 16.79 2.20 15.04
N THR A 10 16.73 3.53 15.25
CA THR A 10 15.99 4.44 14.35
C THR A 10 16.74 4.80 13.07
N PHE A 11 18.06 4.61 13.01
CA PHE A 11 18.83 4.79 11.76
C PHE A 11 18.88 3.52 10.89
N SER A 12 18.53 2.37 11.44
CA SER A 12 18.56 1.07 10.72
C SER A 12 17.34 0.81 9.84
N ILE A 13 16.35 1.71 9.85
CA ILE A 13 15.21 1.66 8.91
C ILE A 13 15.68 2.06 7.52
N ASN A 14 16.22 1.09 6.80
CA ASN A 14 16.47 1.26 5.39
C ASN A 14 15.14 1.39 4.64
N ALA A 15 14.80 2.62 4.24
CA ALA A 15 13.67 2.91 3.36
C ALA A 15 14.03 2.52 1.91
N PHE A 16 14.27 1.23 1.65
CA PHE A 16 14.56 0.74 0.31
C PHE A 16 13.28 0.71 -0.54
N SER A 17 13.11 1.75 -1.37
CA SER A 17 12.12 1.81 -2.45
C SER A 17 12.81 1.65 -3.80
N ALA A 18 12.11 1.08 -4.78
CA ALA A 18 12.55 1.20 -6.16
C ALA A 18 12.52 2.68 -6.56
N GLU A 19 13.45 3.09 -7.42
CA GLU A 19 13.61 4.47 -7.89
C GLU A 19 13.69 4.52 -9.42
N ILE A 20 13.25 5.62 -10.03
CA ILE A 20 13.39 5.85 -11.46
C ILE A 20 14.44 6.94 -11.66
N ILE A 21 15.53 6.58 -12.35
CA ILE A 21 16.66 7.44 -12.62
C ILE A 21 16.75 7.74 -14.11
N GLN A 22 17.36 8.87 -14.45
CA GLN A 22 17.62 9.29 -15.82
C GLN A 22 19.13 9.40 -16.03
N ASP A 23 19.63 8.86 -17.15
CA ASP A 23 21.03 9.05 -17.54
C ASP A 23 21.25 10.42 -18.22
N LYS A 24 22.51 10.76 -18.48
CA LYS A 24 22.86 12.02 -19.16
C LYS A 24 22.33 12.09 -20.60
N GLN A 25 22.08 10.94 -21.22
CA GLN A 25 21.52 10.81 -22.56
C GLN A 25 19.99 10.88 -22.57
N GLY A 26 19.34 11.00 -21.41
CA GLY A 26 17.90 11.11 -21.27
C GLY A 26 17.14 9.77 -21.24
N ASN A 27 17.84 8.62 -21.21
CA ASN A 27 17.20 7.32 -21.03
C ASN A 27 16.78 7.11 -19.56
N TYR A 28 15.68 6.41 -19.37
CA TYR A 28 15.13 6.12 -18.05
C TYR A 28 15.47 4.69 -17.62
N TYR A 29 15.77 4.49 -16.34
CA TYR A 29 16.01 3.18 -15.74
C TYR A 29 15.23 3.05 -14.43
N LEU A 30 14.73 1.85 -14.17
CA LEU A 30 14.21 1.46 -12.87
C LEU A 30 15.34 0.80 -12.08
N MET A 31 15.76 1.45 -10.98
CA MET A 31 16.67 0.90 -9.99
C MET A 31 15.87 0.03 -9.02
N LYS A 32 16.17 -1.26 -8.98
CA LYS A 32 15.56 -2.22 -8.06
C LYS A 32 16.25 -2.16 -6.71
N LYS A 33 15.59 -2.74 -5.70
CA LYS A 33 16.13 -2.85 -4.34
C LYS A 33 17.44 -3.63 -4.26
N ASP A 34 17.63 -4.57 -5.19
CA ASP A 34 18.82 -5.44 -5.26
C ASP A 34 20.00 -4.73 -5.96
N GLY A 35 19.90 -3.42 -6.21
CA GLY A 35 20.93 -2.63 -6.92
C GLY A 35 20.98 -2.86 -8.43
N THR A 36 20.19 -3.80 -8.96
CA THR A 36 20.08 -4.03 -10.41
C THR A 36 19.29 -2.93 -11.12
N PHE A 37 19.68 -2.63 -12.36
CA PHE A 37 19.03 -1.63 -13.20
C PHE A 37 18.29 -2.29 -14.36
N THR A 38 17.06 -1.86 -14.62
CA THR A 38 16.30 -2.26 -15.80
C THR A 38 15.96 -1.04 -16.64
N LYS A 39 16.36 -1.05 -17.91
CA LYS A 39 16.06 0.04 -18.84
C LYS A 39 14.55 0.14 -19.07
N LEU A 40 14.03 1.35 -18.97
CA LEU A 40 12.64 1.66 -19.30
C LEU A 40 12.58 2.23 -20.72
N PRO A 41 11.46 2.03 -21.43
CA PRO A 41 11.24 2.68 -22.72
C PRO A 41 11.20 4.21 -22.57
N ALA A 42 11.29 4.94 -23.67
CA ALA A 42 11.06 6.38 -23.61
C ALA A 42 9.59 6.67 -23.25
N PRO A 43 9.29 7.58 -22.31
CA PRO A 43 7.93 8.00 -22.05
C PRO A 43 7.38 8.75 -23.28
N LYS A 44 6.07 8.68 -23.50
CA LYS A 44 5.42 9.47 -24.56
C LYS A 44 5.60 10.97 -24.29
N ALA A 45 5.57 11.79 -25.34
CA ALA A 45 5.66 13.24 -25.21
C ALA A 45 4.63 13.77 -24.19
N GLY A 46 5.09 14.63 -23.27
CA GLY A 46 4.28 15.17 -22.18
C GLY A 46 4.07 14.25 -20.97
N ASN A 47 4.48 12.98 -21.04
CA ASN A 47 4.31 12.02 -19.95
C ASN A 47 5.61 11.81 -19.15
N LYS A 48 5.46 11.43 -17.88
CA LYS A 48 6.56 11.12 -16.97
C LYS A 48 6.28 9.81 -16.25
N TYR A 49 7.34 9.14 -15.83
CA TYR A 49 7.21 7.96 -15.00
C TYR A 49 6.86 8.32 -13.54
N ILE A 50 5.98 7.52 -12.92
CA ILE A 50 5.58 7.67 -11.52
C ILE A 50 5.63 6.30 -10.85
N ILE A 51 6.37 6.20 -9.74
CA ILE A 51 6.39 4.98 -8.92
C ILE A 51 5.16 4.96 -8.04
N LYS A 52 4.19 4.11 -8.38
CA LYS A 52 2.98 3.94 -7.57
C LYS A 52 3.25 2.98 -6.42
N LYS A 53 3.13 3.46 -5.19
CA LYS A 53 3.18 2.59 -4.00
C LYS A 53 2.02 1.61 -4.07
N LYS A 54 2.33 0.30 -4.03
CA LYS A 54 1.30 -0.74 -3.95
C LYS A 54 0.65 -0.65 -2.57
N THR A 55 -0.60 -0.21 -2.50
CA THR A 55 -1.40 -0.38 -1.30
C THR A 55 -1.78 -1.86 -1.22
N LEU A 56 -1.31 -2.56 -0.19
CA LEU A 56 -1.83 -3.89 0.12
C LEU A 56 -3.31 -3.68 0.50
N SER A 57 -4.22 -3.93 -0.43
CA SER A 57 -5.64 -3.84 -0.13
C SER A 57 -5.97 -4.98 0.84
N ASN A 58 -6.11 -4.64 2.12
CA ASN A 58 -6.67 -5.57 3.12
C ASN A 58 -8.12 -5.98 2.79
N LYS A 59 -8.69 -5.46 1.70
CA LYS A 59 -10.02 -5.76 1.18
C LYS A 59 -10.25 -7.25 0.90
N SER A 60 -9.19 -8.03 0.67
CA SER A 60 -9.31 -9.50 0.51
C SER A 60 -9.55 -10.26 1.82
N LYS A 61 -9.35 -9.68 3.01
CA LYS A 61 -9.57 -10.39 4.29
C LYS A 61 -11.01 -10.31 4.81
N SER A 62 -11.82 -9.36 4.31
CA SER A 62 -13.21 -9.18 4.77
C SER A 62 -14.17 -10.28 4.28
N ASN A 63 -13.84 -10.99 3.19
CA ASN A 63 -14.73 -12.00 2.60
C ASN A 63 -14.47 -13.43 3.09
N ARG A 64 -13.64 -13.62 4.12
CA ARG A 64 -13.36 -14.94 4.72
C ARG A 64 -13.83 -15.05 6.17
N SER A 65 -14.93 -14.38 6.55
CA SER A 65 -15.64 -14.83 7.74
C SER A 65 -16.35 -16.14 7.40
N ILE A 66 -15.77 -17.27 7.82
CA ILE A 66 -16.38 -18.60 7.73
C ILE A 66 -17.74 -18.62 8.47
N PHE A 67 -17.93 -17.70 9.41
CA PHE A 67 -19.16 -17.50 10.17
C PHE A 67 -19.95 -16.32 9.60
N LYS A 68 -21.15 -16.59 9.07
CA LYS A 68 -22.15 -15.56 8.81
C LYS A 68 -22.66 -15.05 10.16
N LYS A 69 -22.52 -13.75 10.43
CA LYS A 69 -23.18 -13.12 11.58
C LYS A 69 -24.69 -13.23 11.35
N VAL A 70 -25.39 -13.99 12.19
CA VAL A 70 -26.85 -14.07 12.13
C VAL A 70 -27.41 -12.71 12.54
N GLU A 71 -28.12 -12.08 11.62
CA GLU A 71 -28.82 -10.83 11.89
C GLU A 71 -30.05 -11.16 12.76
N LYS A 72 -30.08 -10.63 13.98
CA LYS A 72 -31.22 -10.84 14.88
C LYS A 72 -32.36 -9.95 14.41
N ASN A 73 -33.40 -10.55 13.84
CA ASN A 73 -34.67 -9.86 13.61
C ASN A 73 -35.27 -9.53 14.98
N SER A 74 -35.14 -8.28 15.42
CA SER A 74 -35.90 -7.80 16.56
C SER A 74 -37.37 -7.73 16.16
N ARG A 75 -38.27 -8.14 17.05
CA ARG A 75 -39.71 -7.99 16.84
C ARG A 75 -40.00 -6.48 16.82
N VAL A 76 -40.33 -5.94 15.64
CA VAL A 76 -40.84 -4.57 15.54
C VAL A 76 -42.14 -4.52 16.34
N LYS A 77 -42.18 -3.73 17.42
CA LYS A 77 -43.43 -3.52 18.16
C LYS A 77 -44.37 -2.73 17.24
N SER A 78 -45.47 -3.37 16.85
CA SER A 78 -46.57 -2.69 16.18
C SER A 78 -47.25 -1.74 17.17
N ASN A 79 -47.54 -0.52 16.73
CA ASN A 79 -48.31 0.47 17.49
C ASN A 79 -49.82 0.37 17.20
N GLN A 80 -50.33 -0.77 16.72
CA GLN A 80 -51.77 -0.99 16.61
C GLN A 80 -52.34 -1.33 18.00
N GLY A 81 -52.61 -0.29 18.78
CA GLY A 81 -53.60 -0.35 19.85
C GLY A 81 -55.02 -0.32 19.26
N ILE A 82 -55.92 -1.08 19.88
CA ILE A 82 -57.37 -0.99 19.62
C ILE A 82 -57.88 0.23 20.38
N ARG A 83 -58.67 1.08 19.70
CA ARG A 83 -59.33 2.25 20.29
C ARG A 83 -60.34 1.86 21.36
#